data_AF-A0A7C3B3V3-F1
#
_entry.id   AF-A0A7C3B3V3-F1
#
_cell.length_a   1.000
_cell.length_b   1.000
_cell.length_c   1.000
_cell.angle_alpha   90.00
_cell.angle_beta   90.00
_cell.angle_gamma   90.00
#
_symmetry.space_group_name_H-M   'P 1'
#
loop_
_entity.id
_entity.type
_entity.pdbx_description
1 polymer ?
#
loop_
_entity_poly.entity_id
_entity_poly.type
_entity_poly.pdbx_seq_one_letter_code
_entity_poly.pdbx_strand_id
1 'polypeptide(L)'
;KVQVDANLCIACGNCVFYCPYDAAELKSPGGISFDLAACRGCGLCVAMCPALALELENWERERISRLIKRLSAEMKPPKVLVFRCQWASFPALDGEPSPHVRFIDLPCASRVDRFHVLEALQQGISGVMIAACSEDDCKQERASGRAQHSMAVLGERLDQIGLKERVHFCSVSPRYPGQMDSELEQFTQKIAVLGKGG
;
A
#
# COMPACT_ATOMS: atom_id res chain seq x y z
N LYS A 1 5.36 -7.59 14.18
CA LYS A 1 4.66 -6.78 15.21
C LYS A 1 5.00 -5.30 15.03
N VAL A 2 4.17 -4.39 15.56
CA VAL A 2 4.41 -2.94 15.45
C VAL A 2 5.41 -2.48 16.52
N GLN A 3 6.34 -1.62 16.15
CA GLN A 3 7.30 -0.98 17.05
C GLN A 3 7.15 0.55 16.97
N VAL A 4 7.40 1.22 18.11
CA VAL A 4 7.29 2.67 18.24
C VAL A 4 8.68 3.25 18.51
N ASP A 5 9.08 4.24 17.72
CA ASP A 5 10.20 5.11 18.05
C ASP A 5 9.70 6.24 18.97
N ALA A 6 10.10 6.17 20.24
CA ALA A 6 9.70 7.16 21.24
C ALA A 6 10.25 8.56 20.99
N ASN A 7 11.36 8.70 20.25
CA ASN A 7 11.97 10.00 19.96
C ASN A 7 11.22 10.73 18.86
N LEU A 8 10.55 10.00 17.96
CA LEU A 8 9.73 10.57 16.88
C LEU A 8 8.26 10.70 17.27
N CYS A 9 7.78 9.91 18.23
CA CYS A 9 6.37 9.85 18.57
C CYS A 9 5.87 11.15 19.22
N ILE A 10 4.95 11.84 18.53
CA ILE A 10 4.30 13.06 19.03
C ILE A 10 2.98 12.80 19.78
N ALA A 11 2.68 11.55 20.13
CA ALA A 11 1.48 11.15 20.88
C ALA A 11 0.13 11.67 20.32
N CYS A 12 0.02 11.82 18.98
CA CYS A 12 -1.18 12.36 18.33
C CYS A 12 -2.44 11.47 18.39
N GLY A 13 -2.30 10.19 18.76
CA GLY A 13 -3.42 9.26 18.87
C GLY A 13 -3.97 8.68 17.55
N ASN A 14 -3.41 9.02 16.38
CA ASN A 14 -3.87 8.46 15.10
C ASN A 14 -3.86 6.93 15.09
N CYS A 15 -2.80 6.31 15.63
CA CYS A 15 -2.72 4.85 15.70
C CYS A 15 -3.80 4.22 16.60
N VAL A 16 -4.32 4.95 17.59
CA VAL A 16 -5.48 4.55 18.41
C VAL A 16 -6.75 4.68 17.57
N PHE A 17 -7.01 5.87 17.03
CA PHE A 17 -8.22 6.17 16.25
C PHE A 17 -8.42 5.27 15.01
N TYR A 18 -7.32 4.92 14.33
CA TYR A 18 -7.36 4.13 13.11
C TYR A 18 -7.24 2.62 13.35
N CYS A 19 -6.89 2.15 14.55
CA CYS A 19 -6.76 0.71 14.79
C CYS A 19 -8.15 0.07 14.76
N PRO A 20 -8.43 -0.90 13.88
CA PRO A 20 -9.70 -1.62 13.92
C PRO A 20 -9.79 -2.60 15.10
N TYR A 21 -8.64 -2.96 15.70
CA TYR A 21 -8.55 -3.96 16.77
C TYR A 21 -8.39 -3.38 18.17
N ASP A 22 -8.50 -2.06 18.31
CA ASP A 22 -8.24 -1.33 19.56
C ASP A 22 -6.90 -1.71 20.21
N ALA A 23 -5.91 -2.07 19.39
CA ALA A 23 -4.64 -2.61 19.86
C ALA A 23 -3.63 -1.52 20.26
N ALA A 24 -4.01 -0.25 20.31
CA ALA A 24 -3.14 0.87 20.61
C ALA A 24 -3.76 1.77 21.68
N GLU A 25 -2.93 2.26 22.60
CA GLU A 25 -3.36 3.12 23.70
C GLU A 25 -2.42 4.32 23.88
N LEU A 26 -2.99 5.47 24.24
CA LEU A 26 -2.24 6.66 24.66
C LEU A 26 -1.76 6.50 26.10
N LYS A 27 -0.46 6.76 26.32
CA LYS A 27 0.13 6.80 27.67
C LYS A 27 0.13 8.21 28.23
N SER A 28 0.04 8.31 29.56
CA SER A 28 0.29 9.54 30.32
C SER A 28 1.71 9.52 30.89
N PRO A 29 2.49 10.62 30.83
CA PRO A 29 2.15 11.94 30.31
C PRO A 29 2.26 12.07 28.77
N GLY A 30 2.73 11.02 28.07
CA GLY A 30 2.79 10.98 26.61
C GLY A 30 3.28 9.63 26.08
N GLY A 31 3.13 9.41 24.77
CA GLY A 31 3.55 8.21 24.06
C GLY A 31 2.41 7.23 23.75
N ILE A 32 2.77 6.12 23.11
CA ILE A 32 1.82 5.08 22.67
C ILE A 32 2.32 3.71 23.13
N SER A 33 1.42 2.86 23.60
CA SER A 33 1.63 1.41 23.71
C SER A 33 0.78 0.65 22.71
N PHE A 34 1.22 -0.57 22.38
CA PHE A 34 0.41 -1.52 21.62
C PHE A 34 0.22 -2.81 22.42
N ASP A 35 -1.02 -3.31 22.46
CA ASP A 35 -1.28 -4.69 22.83
C ASP A 35 -0.95 -5.58 21.62
N LEU A 36 0.18 -6.29 21.74
CA LEU A 36 0.68 -7.16 20.67
C LEU A 36 -0.09 -8.48 20.55
N ALA A 37 -0.95 -8.81 21.51
CA ALA A 37 -1.87 -9.94 21.43
C ALA A 37 -3.13 -9.58 20.61
N ALA A 38 -3.65 -8.36 20.77
CA ALA A 38 -4.76 -7.84 19.95
C ALA A 38 -4.31 -7.46 18.52
N CYS A 39 -3.07 -6.99 18.35
CA CYS A 39 -2.57 -6.51 17.07
C CYS A 39 -2.51 -7.61 15.98
N ARG A 40 -3.28 -7.43 14.90
CA ARG A 40 -3.29 -8.32 13.72
C ARG A 40 -2.28 -7.94 12.62
N GLY A 41 -1.44 -6.94 12.86
CA GLY A 41 -0.34 -6.59 11.95
C GLY A 41 -0.75 -6.03 10.59
N CYS A 42 -1.90 -5.36 10.46
CA CYS A 42 -2.37 -4.82 9.17
C CYS A 42 -1.54 -3.63 8.65
N GLY A 43 -0.77 -2.95 9.51
CA GLY A 43 0.11 -1.85 9.14
C GLY A 43 -0.56 -0.49 8.91
N LEU A 44 -1.87 -0.36 9.13
CA LEU A 44 -2.58 0.91 8.96
C LEU A 44 -2.02 2.04 9.84
N CYS A 45 -1.67 1.74 11.10
CA CYS A 45 -1.08 2.72 12.01
C CYS A 45 0.25 3.27 11.46
N VAL A 46 1.06 2.44 10.79
CA VAL A 46 2.32 2.84 10.17
C VAL A 46 2.09 3.82 9.02
N ALA A 47 1.09 3.55 8.17
CA ALA A 47 0.73 4.42 7.04
C ALA A 47 0.10 5.76 7.46
N MET A 48 -0.59 5.78 8.61
CA MET A 48 -1.30 6.96 9.13
C MET A 48 -0.49 7.76 10.15
N CYS A 49 0.71 7.31 10.53
CA CYS A 49 1.56 8.03 11.48
C CYS A 49 2.17 9.27 10.81
N PRO A 50 1.79 10.49 11.22
CA PRO A 50 2.31 11.71 10.59
C PRO A 50 3.79 11.96 10.95
N ALA A 51 4.26 11.44 12.08
CA ALA A 51 5.63 11.57 12.53
C ALA A 51 6.55 10.43 12.09
N LEU A 52 6.03 9.47 11.31
CA LEU A 52 6.76 8.29 10.85
C LEU A 52 7.41 7.47 11.98
N ALA A 53 6.86 7.56 13.19
CA ALA A 53 7.39 6.96 14.41
C ALA A 53 7.05 5.46 14.58
N LEU A 54 6.40 4.83 13.60
CA LEU A 54 5.93 3.46 13.69
C LEU A 54 6.51 2.62 12.57
N GLU A 55 6.98 1.42 12.92
CA GLU A 55 7.43 0.41 11.96
C GLU A 55 6.69 -0.91 12.19
N LEU A 56 6.45 -1.64 11.11
CA LEU A 56 5.86 -2.97 11.16
C LEU A 56 6.95 -3.98 10.80
N GLU A 57 7.29 -4.85 11.75
CA GLU A 57 8.26 -5.94 11.54
C GLU A 57 7.96 -6.73 10.27
N ASN A 58 8.99 -7.01 9.48
CA ASN A 58 8.97 -7.62 8.14
C ASN A 58 8.44 -6.74 7.00
N TRP A 59 7.85 -5.59 7.30
CA TRP A 59 7.38 -4.60 6.34
C TRP A 59 7.79 -3.19 6.76
N GLU A 60 9.05 -3.08 7.20
CA GLU A 60 9.66 -1.81 7.55
C GLU A 60 9.72 -0.90 6.32
N ARG A 61 9.61 0.41 6.53
CA ARG A 61 9.60 1.38 5.42
C ARG A 61 10.83 1.25 4.52
N GLU A 62 12.01 1.17 5.12
CA GLU A 62 13.29 0.98 4.43
C GLU A 62 13.37 -0.35 3.66
N ARG A 63 12.74 -1.41 4.18
CA ARG A 63 12.69 -2.69 3.48
C ARG A 63 11.88 -2.58 2.19
N ILE A 64 10.72 -1.94 2.25
CA ILE A 64 9.88 -1.71 1.07
C ILE A 64 10.58 -0.78 0.07
N SER A 65 11.22 0.30 0.54
CA SER A 65 12.00 1.22 -0.30
C SER A 65 13.12 0.52 -1.07
N ARG A 66 13.87 -0.38 -0.42
CA ARG A 66 14.87 -1.22 -1.09
C ARG A 66 14.27 -2.14 -2.15
N LEU A 67 13.09 -2.71 -1.89
CA LEU A 67 12.38 -3.53 -2.88
C LEU A 67 11.96 -2.70 -4.10
N ILE A 68 11.40 -1.50 -3.88
CA ILE A 68 11.01 -0.58 -4.96
C ILE A 68 12.22 -0.27 -5.84
N LYS A 69 13.36 0.11 -5.23
CA LYS A 69 14.59 0.44 -5.96
C LYS A 69 15.10 -0.74 -6.78
N ARG A 70 15.18 -1.93 -6.18
CA ARG A 70 15.63 -3.16 -6.86
C ARG A 70 14.72 -3.50 -8.04
N LEU A 71 13.41 -3.59 -7.79
CA LEU A 71 12.42 -3.96 -8.81
C LEU A 71 12.39 -2.94 -9.96
N SER A 72 12.51 -1.64 -9.65
CA SER A 72 12.58 -0.62 -10.70
C SER A 72 13.78 -0.83 -11.62
N ALA A 73 14.94 -1.24 -11.10
CA ALA A 73 16.12 -1.49 -11.91
C ALA A 73 15.97 -2.74 -12.81
N GLU A 74 15.22 -3.74 -12.38
CA GLU A 74 15.01 -5.00 -13.10
C GLU A 74 13.91 -4.93 -14.18
N MET A 75 12.95 -4.00 -14.04
CA MET A 75 11.81 -3.87 -14.96
C MET A 75 12.15 -3.10 -16.24
N LYS A 76 11.53 -3.52 -17.35
CA LYS A 76 11.55 -2.77 -18.62
C LYS A 76 10.41 -1.73 -18.65
N PRO A 77 10.61 -0.51 -19.16
CA PRO A 77 9.52 0.45 -19.38
C PRO A 77 8.47 -0.06 -20.39
N PRO A 78 7.18 0.30 -20.25
CA PRO A 78 6.59 1.02 -19.11
C PRO A 78 6.59 0.14 -17.85
N LYS A 79 7.02 0.69 -16.72
CA LYS A 79 7.18 -0.08 -15.47
C LYS A 79 5.92 0.05 -14.63
N VAL A 80 5.30 -1.06 -14.23
CA VAL A 80 4.12 -1.09 -13.37
C VAL A 80 4.44 -1.85 -12.09
N LEU A 81 4.34 -1.17 -10.95
CA LEU A 81 4.51 -1.79 -9.64
C LEU A 81 3.15 -2.00 -8.98
N VAL A 82 2.92 -3.21 -8.48
CA VAL A 82 1.67 -3.58 -7.81
C VAL A 82 1.93 -3.90 -6.34
N PHE A 83 1.35 -3.11 -5.43
CA PHE A 83 1.26 -3.47 -4.02
C PHE A 83 0.06 -4.39 -3.80
N ARG A 84 0.31 -5.60 -3.32
CA ARG A 84 -0.71 -6.65 -3.24
C ARG A 84 -1.00 -7.02 -1.78
N CYS A 85 -2.27 -7.00 -1.40
CA CYS A 85 -2.71 -7.53 -0.11
C CYS A 85 -2.57 -9.06 -0.09
N GLN A 86 -1.82 -9.63 0.85
CA GLN A 86 -1.63 -11.10 0.93
C GLN A 86 -2.91 -11.92 1.08
N TRP A 87 -4.01 -11.29 1.53
CA TRP A 87 -5.29 -11.97 1.79
C TRP A 87 -6.30 -11.82 0.66
N ALA A 88 -6.07 -10.92 -0.29
CA ALA A 88 -6.93 -10.89 -1.46
C ALA A 88 -6.62 -12.16 -2.26
N SER A 89 -7.66 -12.92 -2.59
CA SER A 89 -7.50 -14.13 -3.38
C SER A 89 -7.14 -13.69 -4.79
N PHE A 90 -5.92 -14.03 -5.18
CA PHE A 90 -5.42 -13.82 -6.53
C PHE A 90 -5.00 -15.17 -7.05
N PRO A 91 -5.32 -15.52 -8.30
CA PRO A 91 -4.60 -16.61 -8.94
C PRO A 91 -3.09 -16.28 -8.95
N ALA A 92 -2.25 -17.30 -9.07
CA ALA A 92 -0.92 -17.08 -9.59
C ALA A 92 -1.09 -16.43 -10.97
N LEU A 93 -0.23 -15.49 -11.35
CA LEU A 93 -0.22 -15.04 -12.73
C LEU A 93 0.24 -16.23 -13.55
N ASP A 94 -0.73 -17.01 -14.03
CA ASP A 94 -0.49 -18.20 -14.81
C ASP A 94 0.04 -17.72 -16.17
N GLY A 95 1.37 -17.75 -16.32
CA GLY A 95 2.06 -17.23 -17.50
C GLY A 95 3.53 -16.90 -17.22
N GLU A 96 4.25 -16.55 -18.29
CA GLU A 96 5.60 -15.97 -18.11
C GLU A 96 5.50 -14.62 -17.39
N PRO A 97 6.38 -14.35 -16.41
CA PRO A 97 6.39 -13.06 -15.72
C PRO A 97 6.60 -11.92 -16.72
N SER A 98 5.62 -11.01 -16.84
CA SER A 98 5.77 -9.81 -17.67
C SER A 98 7.04 -9.05 -17.26
N PRO A 99 7.91 -8.63 -18.19
CA PRO A 99 9.12 -7.86 -17.86
C PRO A 99 8.80 -6.43 -17.37
N HIS A 100 7.54 -6.02 -17.48
CA HIS A 100 7.03 -4.69 -17.17
C HIS A 100 6.37 -4.60 -15.79
N VAL A 101 5.90 -5.72 -15.24
CA VAL A 101 5.09 -5.76 -14.03
C VAL A 101 5.83 -6.46 -12.90
N ARG A 102 5.85 -5.86 -11.70
CA ARG A 102 6.36 -6.51 -10.48
C ARG A 102 5.41 -6.29 -9.32
N PHE A 103 5.49 -7.19 -8.34
CA PHE A 103 4.62 -7.21 -7.18
C PHE A 103 5.43 -7.02 -5.89
N ILE A 104 4.85 -6.31 -4.93
CA ILE A 104 5.28 -6.29 -3.53
C ILE A 104 4.10 -6.75 -2.69
N ASP A 105 4.27 -7.89 -2.02
CA ASP A 105 3.27 -8.43 -1.12
C ASP A 105 3.31 -7.72 0.25
N LEU A 106 2.15 -7.27 0.68
CA LEU A 106 1.91 -6.58 1.94
C LEU A 106 0.95 -7.40 2.82
N PRO A 107 1.05 -7.27 4.17
CA PRO A 107 0.17 -8.01 5.07
C PRO A 107 -1.29 -7.54 4.94
N CYS A 108 -1.47 -6.30 4.47
CA CYS A 108 -2.74 -5.71 4.07
C CYS A 108 -2.47 -4.53 3.13
N ALA A 109 -3.43 -4.18 2.27
CA ALA A 109 -3.37 -2.95 1.47
C ALA A 109 -3.25 -1.69 2.35
N SER A 110 -3.72 -1.73 3.61
CA SER A 110 -3.57 -0.63 4.57
C SER A 110 -2.13 -0.31 4.96
N ARG A 111 -1.18 -1.22 4.68
CA ARG A 111 0.24 -0.93 4.88
C ARG A 111 0.80 -0.03 3.78
N VAL A 112 0.15 0.07 2.61
CA VAL A 112 0.62 0.99 1.56
C VAL A 112 0.68 2.39 2.12
N ASP A 113 1.87 2.96 2.07
CA ASP A 113 2.14 4.30 2.52
C ASP A 113 2.30 5.23 1.31
N ARG A 114 1.82 6.47 1.48
CA ARG A 114 1.87 7.51 0.45
C ARG A 114 3.32 7.80 0.03
N PHE A 115 4.28 7.72 0.95
CA PHE A 115 5.69 7.87 0.61
C PHE A 115 6.20 6.79 -0.34
N HIS A 116 5.77 5.53 -0.18
CA HIS A 116 6.17 4.45 -1.10
C HIS A 116 5.57 4.60 -2.48
N VAL A 117 4.35 5.13 -2.60
CA VAL A 117 3.74 5.44 -3.91
C VAL A 117 4.53 6.54 -4.61
N LEU A 118 4.85 7.63 -3.89
CA LEU A 118 5.65 8.73 -4.42
C LEU A 118 7.07 8.30 -4.77
N GLU A 119 7.72 7.54 -3.89
CA GLU A 119 9.05 6.97 -4.11
C GLU A 119 9.06 6.08 -5.36
N ALA A 120 8.07 5.21 -5.52
CA ALA A 120 7.96 4.36 -6.71
C ALA A 120 7.94 5.20 -8.00
N LEU A 121 7.08 6.22 -8.06
CA LEU A 121 7.01 7.13 -9.20
C LEU A 121 8.35 7.86 -9.43
N GLN A 122 8.99 8.34 -8.36
CA GLN A 122 10.30 9.00 -8.43
C GLN A 122 11.42 8.07 -8.93
N GLN A 123 11.35 6.77 -8.63
CA GLN A 123 12.29 5.75 -9.10
C GLN A 123 12.05 5.34 -10.58
N GLY A 124 11.21 6.06 -11.32
CA GLY A 124 10.93 5.80 -12.73
C GLY A 124 9.90 4.70 -12.96
N ILE A 125 9.13 4.31 -11.94
CA ILE A 125 7.96 3.45 -12.13
C ILE A 125 6.88 4.27 -12.82
N SER A 126 6.38 3.77 -13.94
CA SER A 126 5.45 4.47 -14.81
C SER A 126 4.03 4.52 -14.22
N GLY A 127 3.63 3.47 -13.49
CA GLY A 127 2.36 3.41 -12.76
C GLY A 127 2.43 2.51 -11.52
N VAL A 128 1.66 2.88 -10.49
CA VAL A 128 1.55 2.17 -9.22
C VAL A 128 0.11 1.71 -9.03
N MET A 129 -0.08 0.40 -8.83
CA MET A 129 -1.38 -0.17 -8.53
C MET A 129 -1.42 -0.71 -7.10
N ILE A 130 -2.53 -0.51 -6.40
CA ILE A 130 -2.79 -1.09 -5.08
C ILE A 130 -3.94 -2.08 -5.24
N ALA A 131 -3.66 -3.36 -5.04
CA ALA A 131 -4.65 -4.43 -5.10
C ALA A 131 -5.07 -4.84 -3.68
N ALA A 132 -6.31 -4.52 -3.33
CA ALA A 132 -6.88 -4.73 -2.01
C ALA A 132 -8.06 -5.70 -2.04
N CYS A 133 -8.37 -6.34 -0.91
CA CYS A 133 -9.64 -7.04 -0.74
C CYS A 133 -10.80 -6.05 -0.82
N SER A 134 -11.91 -6.48 -1.41
CA SER A 134 -13.22 -5.83 -1.25
C SER A 134 -13.54 -5.61 0.23
N GLU A 135 -14.36 -4.62 0.55
CA GLU A 135 -14.74 -4.37 1.95
C GLU A 135 -15.43 -5.58 2.59
N ASP A 136 -16.27 -6.27 1.83
CA ASP A 136 -17.05 -7.42 2.29
C ASP A 136 -16.18 -8.68 2.52
N ASP A 137 -15.08 -8.82 1.80
CA ASP A 137 -14.17 -9.97 1.92
C ASP A 137 -12.91 -9.66 2.74
N CYS A 138 -12.80 -8.42 3.27
CA CYS A 138 -11.64 -7.97 4.02
C CYS A 138 -11.45 -8.75 5.32
N LYS A 139 -10.35 -9.50 5.41
CA LYS A 139 -9.96 -10.24 6.61
C LYS A 139 -9.49 -9.36 7.76
N GLN A 140 -9.31 -8.06 7.51
CA GLN A 140 -8.75 -7.12 8.46
C GLN A 140 -9.76 -6.05 8.91
N GLU A 141 -11.04 -6.42 9.09
CA GLU A 141 -12.11 -5.51 9.57
C GLU A 141 -12.25 -4.21 8.78
N ARG A 142 -12.37 -4.32 7.44
CA ARG A 142 -12.50 -3.17 6.52
C ARG A 142 -11.32 -2.17 6.56
N ALA A 143 -10.16 -2.58 7.07
CA ALA A 143 -8.96 -1.74 7.03
C ALA A 143 -8.58 -1.33 5.59
N SER A 144 -8.94 -2.13 4.59
CA SER A 144 -8.75 -1.81 3.16
C SER A 144 -9.51 -0.56 2.71
N GLY A 145 -10.73 -0.32 3.21
CA GLY A 145 -11.49 0.90 2.88
C GLY A 145 -10.81 2.17 3.38
N ARG A 146 -10.13 2.11 4.53
CA ARG A 146 -9.32 3.24 5.03
C ARG A 146 -8.07 3.49 4.17
N ALA A 147 -7.48 2.41 3.63
CA ALA A 147 -6.38 2.52 2.67
C ALA A 147 -6.86 3.20 1.38
N GLN A 148 -8.04 2.80 0.87
CA GLN A 148 -8.66 3.40 -0.31
C GLN A 148 -8.87 4.90 -0.13
N HIS A 149 -9.39 5.35 1.01
CA HIS A 149 -9.57 6.77 1.30
C HIS A 149 -8.24 7.54 1.30
N SER A 150 -7.20 7.00 1.95
CA SER A 150 -5.87 7.61 1.97
C SER A 150 -5.27 7.75 0.56
N MET A 151 -5.47 6.73 -0.29
CA MET A 151 -5.03 6.75 -1.69
C MET A 151 -5.88 7.69 -2.55
N ALA A 152 -7.18 7.83 -2.29
CA ALA A 152 -8.01 8.82 -2.98
C ALA A 152 -7.53 10.25 -2.69
N VAL A 153 -7.23 10.56 -1.43
CA VAL A 153 -6.65 11.87 -1.04
C VAL A 153 -5.28 12.10 -1.70
N LEU A 154 -4.46 11.06 -1.83
CA LEU A 154 -3.21 11.15 -2.58
C LEU A 154 -3.47 11.41 -4.07
N GLY A 155 -4.44 10.72 -4.67
CA GLY A 155 -4.84 10.91 -6.07
C GLY A 155 -5.24 12.35 -6.39
N GLU A 156 -6.02 12.99 -5.52
CA GLU A 156 -6.39 14.41 -5.66
C GLU A 156 -5.18 15.35 -5.61
N ARG A 157 -4.16 15.03 -4.79
CA ARG A 157 -2.90 15.79 -4.76
C ARG A 157 -2.06 15.54 -6.00
N LEU A 158 -2.03 14.31 -6.49
CA LEU A 158 -1.31 13.93 -7.71
C LEU A 158 -1.95 14.53 -8.97
N ASP A 159 -3.26 14.83 -8.95
CA ASP A 159 -3.97 15.48 -10.05
C ASP A 159 -3.38 16.86 -10.35
N GLN A 160 -3.03 17.60 -9.30
CA GLN A 160 -2.44 18.95 -9.39
C GLN A 160 -1.10 18.97 -10.15
N ILE A 161 -0.45 17.81 -10.27
CA ILE A 161 0.83 17.64 -10.99
C ILE A 161 0.72 16.65 -12.17
N GLY A 162 -0.50 16.28 -12.58
CA GLY A 162 -0.74 15.41 -13.73
C GLY A 162 -0.33 13.94 -13.55
N LEU A 163 -0.20 13.47 -12.29
CA LEU A 163 0.20 12.09 -11.97
C LEU A 163 -0.95 11.21 -11.46
N LYS A 164 -2.17 11.73 -11.33
CA LYS A 164 -3.35 10.99 -10.83
C LYS A 164 -3.55 9.68 -11.58
N GLU A 165 -3.50 9.73 -12.91
CA GLU A 165 -3.72 8.58 -13.78
C GLU A 165 -2.66 7.47 -13.64
N ARG A 166 -1.53 7.77 -12.98
CA ARG A 166 -0.44 6.82 -12.69
C ARG A 166 -0.63 6.05 -11.40
N VAL A 167 -1.67 6.32 -10.61
CA VAL A 167 -1.98 5.59 -9.38
C VAL A 167 -3.38 5.02 -9.47
N HIS A 168 -3.50 3.70 -9.27
CA HIS A 168 -4.79 2.99 -9.33
C HIS A 168 -5.00 2.16 -8.08
N PHE A 169 -6.18 2.24 -7.47
CA PHE A 169 -6.59 1.39 -6.36
C PHE A 169 -7.70 0.48 -6.84
N CYS A 170 -7.48 -0.83 -6.85
CA CYS A 170 -8.49 -1.81 -7.22
C CYS A 170 -8.90 -2.66 -6.00
N SER A 171 -10.20 -2.84 -5.87
CA SER A 171 -10.81 -3.71 -4.86
C SER A 171 -11.25 -5.01 -5.53
N VAL A 172 -10.65 -6.13 -5.13
CA VAL A 172 -10.90 -7.44 -5.71
C VAL A 172 -11.64 -8.36 -4.72
N SER A 173 -12.50 -9.22 -5.26
CA SER A 173 -13.19 -10.25 -4.47
C SER A 173 -12.78 -11.65 -4.94
N PRO A 174 -12.53 -12.61 -4.02
CA PRO A 174 -12.38 -14.02 -4.36
C PRO A 174 -13.56 -14.59 -5.14
N ARG A 175 -14.74 -13.95 -5.06
CA ARG A 175 -15.97 -14.35 -5.76
C ARG A 175 -15.90 -14.12 -7.27
N TYR A 176 -14.97 -13.28 -7.74
CA TYR A 176 -14.80 -12.94 -9.15
C TYR A 176 -13.36 -13.23 -9.60
N PRO A 177 -13.01 -14.51 -9.85
CA PRO A 177 -11.72 -14.87 -10.44
C PRO A 177 -11.47 -14.12 -11.76
N GLY A 178 -10.24 -13.67 -11.99
CA GLY A 178 -9.87 -12.91 -13.20
C GLY A 178 -10.17 -11.40 -13.17
N GLN A 179 -10.88 -10.90 -12.14
CA GLN A 179 -11.09 -9.46 -11.96
C GLN A 179 -9.76 -8.70 -11.85
N MET A 180 -8.82 -9.25 -11.07
CA MET A 180 -7.48 -8.67 -10.91
C MET A 180 -6.72 -8.61 -12.23
N ASP A 181 -6.77 -9.68 -13.03
CA ASP A 181 -6.04 -9.76 -14.30
C ASP A 181 -6.58 -8.72 -15.28
N SER A 182 -7.90 -8.57 -15.32
CA SER A 182 -8.58 -7.55 -16.14
C SER A 182 -8.20 -6.13 -15.71
N GLU A 183 -8.20 -5.83 -14.40
CA GLU A 183 -7.79 -4.54 -13.84
C GLU A 183 -6.31 -4.23 -14.14
N LEU A 184 -5.44 -5.23 -13.98
CA LEU A 184 -4.02 -5.09 -14.25
C LEU A 184 -3.74 -4.86 -15.73
N GLU A 185 -4.43 -5.58 -16.62
CA GLU A 185 -4.29 -5.43 -18.06
C GLU A 185 -4.73 -4.02 -18.48
N GLN A 186 -5.92 -3.58 -18.06
CA GLN A 186 -6.44 -2.25 -18.35
C GLN A 186 -5.49 -1.15 -17.84
N PHE A 187 -5.00 -1.29 -16.60
CA PHE A 187 -4.05 -0.33 -16.04
C PHE A 187 -2.72 -0.32 -16.79
N THR A 188 -2.18 -1.49 -17.14
CA THR A 188 -0.90 -1.58 -17.89
C THR A 188 -1.04 -0.95 -19.27
N GLN A 189 -2.15 -1.18 -19.98
CA GLN A 189 -2.42 -0.55 -21.27
C GLN A 189 -2.51 0.98 -21.13
N LYS A 190 -3.25 1.47 -20.12
CA LYS A 190 -3.35 2.90 -19.82
C LYS A 190 -1.98 3.54 -19.57
N ILE A 191 -1.13 2.92 -18.75
CA ILE A 191 0.22 3.42 -18.46
C ILE A 191 1.11 3.39 -19.71
N ALA A 192 0.98 2.38 -20.56
CA ALA A 192 1.70 2.32 -21.82
C ALA A 192 1.33 3.45 -22.79
N VAL A 193 0.06 3.88 -22.81
CA VAL A 193 -0.40 5.04 -23.59
C VAL A 193 0.17 6.34 -23.02
N LEU A 194 0.09 6.53 -21.70
CA LEU A 194 0.62 7.74 -21.03
C LEU A 194 2.14 7.89 -21.20
N GLY A 195 2.88 6.77 -21.25
CA GLY A 195 4.33 6.79 -21.46
C GLY A 195 4.79 7.16 -22.88
N LYS A 196 3.90 7.17 -23.88
CA LYS A 196 4.21 7.54 -25.28
C LYS A 196 4.02 9.02 -25.59
N GLY A 197 3.38 9.77 -24.69
CA GLY A 197 3.01 11.17 -24.90
C GLY A 197 3.92 12.21 -24.23
N GLY A 198 5.07 11.80 -23.69
CA GLY A 198 6.02 12.65 -22.97
C GLY A 198 7.43 12.56 -23.52
#